data_AF-A0A022Y1M2-F1
#
_entry.id   AF-A0A022Y1M2-F1
#
_cell.length_a   1.000
_cell.length_b   1.000
_cell.length_c   1.000
_cell.angle_alpha   90.00
_cell.angle_beta   90.00
_cell.angle_gamma   90.00
#
_symmetry.space_group_name_H-M   'P 1'
#
loop_
_entity.id
_entity.type
_entity.pdbx_description
1 polymer ?
#
loop_
_entity_poly.entity_id
_entity_poly.type
_entity_poly.pdbx_seq_one_letter_code
_entity_poly.pdbx_strand_id
1 'polypeptide(L)'
;MSIALMKRNAMASPFERGFEEFQKLEEESNKYSLEALPQQLKDGGEVMTVHYRDEEAIFIKAGYDCVTVIFSTIFRDETDRIFGKVFLQEFADVRRRAIQNAPQVLFRNDPPLELQGIPGLKDSRNGEVGYITFVLYPRHLLPQKRAETISHIQTFRDYFHYHIKASKVWS
;
A
#
# COMPACT_ATOMS: atom_id res chain seq x y z
N MET A 1 22.56 -11.88 -16.62
CA MET A 1 21.48 -11.06 -16.04
C MET A 1 20.28 -11.98 -15.83
N SER A 2 19.91 -12.29 -14.58
CA SER A 2 18.86 -13.29 -14.29
C SER A 2 17.47 -12.69 -14.52
N ILE A 3 16.57 -13.43 -15.17
CA ILE A 3 15.16 -13.07 -15.41
C ILE A 3 14.44 -12.69 -14.11
N ALA A 4 14.84 -13.28 -12.98
CA ALA A 4 14.31 -12.96 -11.66
C ALA A 4 14.59 -11.50 -11.24
N LEU A 5 15.74 -10.94 -11.63
CA LEU A 5 16.09 -9.54 -11.35
C LEU A 5 15.30 -8.57 -12.26
N MET A 6 15.00 -8.96 -13.50
CA MET A 6 14.18 -8.13 -14.41
C MET A 6 12.76 -7.94 -13.89
N LYS A 7 12.09 -9.02 -13.43
CA LYS A 7 10.74 -8.92 -12.88
C LYS A 7 10.71 -8.04 -11.62
N ARG A 8 11.67 -8.21 -10.72
CA ARG A 8 11.80 -7.38 -9.52
C ARG A 8 11.99 -5.90 -9.86
N ASN A 9 12.94 -5.60 -10.75
CA ASN A 9 13.25 -4.21 -11.10
C ASN A 9 12.07 -3.53 -11.83
N ALA A 10 11.38 -4.26 -12.71
CA ALA A 10 10.18 -3.75 -13.37
C ALA A 10 9.04 -3.44 -12.37
N MET A 11 8.85 -4.30 -11.36
CA MET A 11 7.84 -4.07 -10.31
C MET A 11 8.27 -3.03 -9.28
N ALA A 12 9.56 -2.73 -9.14
CA ALA A 12 10.07 -1.73 -8.21
C ALA A 12 9.97 -0.30 -8.77
N SER A 13 10.08 -0.13 -10.09
CA SER A 13 10.10 1.20 -10.73
C SER A 13 8.93 2.12 -10.34
N PRO A 14 7.66 1.65 -10.26
CA PRO A 14 6.55 2.51 -9.83
C PRO A 14 6.66 2.95 -8.36
N PHE A 15 7.26 2.13 -7.48
CA PHE A 15 7.53 2.53 -6.11
C PHE A 15 8.63 3.58 -6.03
N GLU A 16 9.73 3.37 -6.77
CA GLU A 16 10.84 4.32 -6.82
C GLU A 16 10.37 5.69 -7.32
N ARG A 17 9.58 5.71 -8.40
CA ARG A 17 8.95 6.92 -8.92
C ARG A 17 8.04 7.59 -7.89
N GLY A 18 7.21 6.83 -7.18
CA GLY A 18 6.38 7.36 -6.10
C GLY A 18 7.19 7.96 -4.95
N PHE A 19 8.34 7.37 -4.63
CA PHE A 19 9.20 7.88 -3.55
C PHE A 19 9.99 9.12 -3.97
N GLU A 20 10.36 9.23 -5.25
CA GLU A 20 10.95 10.43 -5.83
C GLU A 20 9.94 11.57 -5.94
N GLU A 21 8.70 11.27 -6.35
CA GLU A 21 7.61 12.23 -6.42
C GLU A 21 7.26 12.76 -5.02
N PHE A 22 7.19 11.88 -4.01
CA PHE A 22 7.04 12.26 -2.61
C PHE A 22 8.11 13.27 -2.17
N GLN A 23 9.40 13.06 -2.49
CA GLN A 23 10.45 14.01 -2.13
C GLN A 23 10.22 15.40 -2.71
N LYS A 24 9.77 15.47 -3.97
CA LYS A 24 9.47 16.75 -4.63
C LYS A 24 8.28 17.45 -3.96
N LEU A 25 7.21 16.71 -3.68
CA LEU A 25 6.02 17.23 -3.02
C LEU A 25 6.31 17.68 -1.57
N GLU A 26 7.11 16.91 -0.84
CA GLU A 26 7.56 17.25 0.51
C GLU A 26 8.39 18.54 0.50
N GLU A 27 9.39 18.65 -0.39
CA GLU A 27 10.21 19.86 -0.56
C GLU A 27 9.40 21.08 -0.97
N GLU A 28 8.40 20.91 -1.83
CA GLU A 28 7.51 21.99 -2.23
C GLU A 28 6.59 22.42 -1.08
N SER A 29 6.08 21.46 -0.31
CA SER A 29 5.20 21.73 0.84
C SER A 29 5.89 22.54 1.93
N ASN A 30 7.21 22.35 2.11
CA ASN A 30 8.02 23.08 3.08
C ASN A 30 8.10 24.60 2.82
N LYS A 31 7.66 25.06 1.63
CA LYS A 31 7.59 26.49 1.28
C LYS A 31 6.32 27.16 1.80
N TYR A 32 5.33 26.39 2.27
CA TYR A 32 4.03 26.87 2.70
C TYR A 32 3.78 26.52 4.17
N SER A 33 2.92 27.29 4.83
CA SER A 33 2.32 26.86 6.09
C SER A 33 1.21 25.84 5.81
N LEU A 34 0.90 24.99 6.79
CA LEU A 34 -0.14 23.95 6.65
C LEU A 34 -1.51 24.50 6.21
N GLU A 35 -1.85 25.71 6.65
CA GLU A 35 -3.11 26.37 6.32
C GLU A 35 -3.15 26.96 4.90
N ALA A 36 -1.97 27.25 4.32
CA ALA A 36 -1.83 27.89 3.01
C ALA A 36 -1.36 26.93 1.90
N LEU A 37 -1.40 25.61 2.14
CA LEU A 37 -1.02 24.62 1.14
C LEU A 37 -1.93 24.69 -0.10
N PRO A 38 -1.38 24.82 -1.31
CA PRO A 38 -2.14 24.78 -2.56
C PRO A 38 -2.94 23.47 -2.68
N GLN A 39 -4.10 23.54 -3.33
CA GLN A 39 -4.95 22.36 -3.51
C GLN A 39 -4.23 21.24 -4.28
N GLN A 40 -3.39 21.59 -5.28
CA GLN A 40 -2.61 20.59 -6.02
C GLN A 40 -1.69 19.77 -5.11
N LEU A 41 -1.07 20.38 -4.10
CA LEU A 41 -0.23 19.64 -3.14
C LEU A 41 -1.07 18.74 -2.24
N LYS A 42 -2.27 19.19 -1.84
CA LYS A 42 -3.20 18.41 -1.01
C LYS A 42 -3.74 17.19 -1.74
N ASP A 43 -3.99 17.34 -3.05
CA ASP A 43 -4.48 16.24 -3.90
C ASP A 43 -3.39 15.16 -4.11
N GLY A 44 -2.13 15.56 -4.01
CA GLY A 44 -0.95 14.71 -4.15
C GLY A 44 -0.59 14.42 -5.61
N GLY A 45 0.32 13.47 -5.78
CA GLY A 45 0.78 12.99 -7.06
C GLY A 45 -0.21 12.07 -7.78
N GLU A 46 0.14 11.70 -9.01
CA GLU A 46 -0.64 10.77 -9.80
C GLU A 46 -0.59 9.35 -9.20
N VAL A 47 -1.69 8.60 -9.36
CA VAL A 47 -1.76 7.21 -8.92
C VAL A 47 -1.02 6.32 -9.92
N MET A 48 0.04 5.67 -9.47
CA MET A 48 0.75 4.64 -10.22
C MET A 48 0.16 3.27 -9.94
N THR A 49 0.02 2.45 -10.98
CA THR A 49 -0.58 1.12 -10.87
C THR A 49 0.41 0.02 -11.29
N VAL A 50 0.47 -1.04 -10.48
CA VAL A 50 1.26 -2.26 -10.73
C VAL A 50 0.31 -3.44 -10.82
N HIS A 51 0.10 -3.94 -12.03
CA HIS A 51 -0.64 -5.18 -12.26
C HIS A 51 0.32 -6.37 -12.14
N TYR A 52 0.35 -6.99 -10.95
CA TYR A 52 1.24 -8.12 -10.67
C TYR A 52 0.55 -9.48 -10.80
N ARG A 53 -0.80 -9.49 -10.88
CA ARG A 53 -1.68 -10.63 -11.13
C ARG A 53 -2.90 -10.17 -11.93
N ASP A 54 -3.62 -11.11 -12.54
CA ASP A 54 -4.75 -10.80 -13.43
C ASP A 54 -5.89 -10.04 -12.75
N GLU A 55 -6.14 -10.31 -11.46
CA GLU A 55 -7.27 -9.74 -10.71
C GLU A 55 -6.83 -8.90 -9.49
N GLU A 56 -5.52 -8.69 -9.31
CA GLU A 56 -4.97 -7.94 -8.19
C GLU A 56 -3.99 -6.89 -8.69
N ALA A 57 -4.03 -5.72 -8.07
CA ALA A 57 -3.15 -4.59 -8.40
C ALA A 57 -2.63 -3.90 -7.14
N ILE A 58 -1.43 -3.33 -7.24
CA ILE A 58 -0.89 -2.40 -6.25
C ILE A 58 -0.99 -1.00 -6.81
N PHE A 59 -1.53 -0.08 -6.03
CA PHE A 59 -1.57 1.33 -6.35
C PHE A 59 -0.60 2.09 -5.44
N ILE A 60 0.13 3.03 -5.98
CA ILE A 60 1.05 3.89 -5.25
C ILE A 60 0.63 5.33 -5.52
N LYS A 61 0.35 6.09 -4.46
CA LYS A 61 0.06 7.52 -4.55
C LYS A 61 0.94 8.28 -3.56
N ALA A 62 1.73 9.21 -4.09
CA ALA A 62 2.54 10.11 -3.29
C ALA A 62 1.68 11.29 -2.80
N GLY A 63 1.71 11.59 -1.51
CA GLY A 63 1.26 12.86 -0.94
C GLY A 63 2.46 13.75 -0.61
N TYR A 64 2.20 14.89 0.04
CA TYR A 64 3.28 15.76 0.52
C TYR A 64 3.84 15.32 1.87
N ASP A 65 3.09 14.54 2.65
CA ASP A 65 3.43 14.11 4.02
C ASP A 65 3.63 12.58 4.15
N CYS A 66 3.15 11.81 3.18
CA CYS A 66 3.27 10.37 3.15
C CYS A 66 3.17 9.79 1.74
N VAL A 67 3.54 8.51 1.58
CA VAL A 67 3.21 7.70 0.40
C VAL A 67 2.20 6.64 0.82
N THR A 68 1.11 6.54 0.07
CA THR A 68 0.12 5.47 0.25
C THR A 68 0.35 4.36 -0.75
N VAL A 69 0.39 3.13 -0.26
CA VAL A 69 0.49 1.92 -1.08
C VAL A 69 -0.73 1.06 -0.81
N ILE A 70 -1.54 0.82 -1.83
CA ILE A 70 -2.84 0.18 -1.70
C ILE A 70 -2.83 -1.12 -2.50
N PHE A 71 -3.02 -2.24 -1.81
CA PHE A 71 -3.23 -3.54 -2.45
C PHE A 71 -4.72 -3.74 -2.67
N SER A 72 -5.11 -4.07 -3.90
CA SER A 72 -6.38 -4.73 -4.18
C SER A 72 -6.14 -6.24 -4.20
N THR A 73 -6.71 -6.96 -3.25
CA THR A 73 -6.54 -8.42 -3.13
C THR A 73 -7.89 -9.12 -3.21
N ILE A 74 -7.89 -10.33 -3.79
CA ILE A 74 -9.09 -11.15 -3.92
C ILE A 74 -9.12 -12.19 -2.80
N PHE A 75 -10.24 -12.25 -2.09
CA PHE A 75 -10.58 -13.32 -1.16
C PHE A 75 -11.54 -14.29 -1.85
N ARG A 76 -11.16 -15.57 -1.94
CA ARG A 76 -11.93 -16.58 -2.67
C ARG A 76 -13.14 -17.11 -1.91
N ASP A 77 -13.09 -17.02 -0.59
CA ASP A 77 -14.18 -17.41 0.29
C ASP A 77 -14.32 -16.42 1.44
N GLU A 78 -15.48 -16.44 2.09
CA GLU A 78 -15.78 -15.54 3.20
C GLU A 78 -14.87 -15.79 4.41
N THR A 79 -14.45 -17.03 4.62
CA THR A 79 -13.56 -17.40 5.73
C THR A 79 -12.20 -16.71 5.59
N ASP A 80 -11.60 -16.71 4.40
CA ASP A 80 -10.35 -16.00 4.09
C ASP A 80 -10.45 -14.51 4.34
N ARG A 81 -11.59 -13.91 3.97
CA ARG A 81 -11.87 -12.50 4.21
C ARG A 81 -11.94 -12.19 5.71
N ILE A 82 -12.59 -13.05 6.50
CA ILE A 82 -12.69 -12.89 7.95
C ILE A 82 -11.30 -13.02 8.61
N PHE A 83 -10.54 -14.07 8.28
CA PHE A 83 -9.18 -14.24 8.80
C PHE A 83 -8.26 -13.09 8.39
N GLY A 84 -8.33 -12.66 7.12
CA GLY A 84 -7.57 -11.52 6.63
C GLY A 84 -7.87 -10.23 7.39
N LYS A 85 -9.15 -9.95 7.67
CA LYS A 85 -9.55 -8.79 8.48
C LYS A 85 -8.98 -8.86 9.90
N VAL A 86 -9.10 -10.01 10.57
CA VAL A 86 -8.57 -10.20 11.94
C VAL A 86 -7.04 -10.03 11.95
N PHE A 87 -6.34 -10.63 10.99
CA PHE A 87 -4.89 -10.50 10.88
C PHE A 87 -4.43 -9.04 10.70
N LEU A 88 -5.11 -8.28 9.84
CA LEU A 88 -4.79 -6.86 9.63
C LEU A 88 -5.14 -5.99 10.84
N GLN A 89 -6.20 -6.35 11.57
CA GLN A 89 -6.55 -5.68 12.83
C GLN A 89 -5.46 -5.90 13.88
N GLU A 90 -4.93 -7.12 14.02
CA GLU A 90 -3.80 -7.41 14.91
C GLU A 90 -2.54 -6.63 14.50
N PHE A 91 -2.26 -6.51 13.19
CA PHE A 91 -1.16 -5.65 12.69
C PHE A 91 -1.29 -4.20 13.16
N ALA A 92 -2.49 -3.62 13.03
CA ALA A 92 -2.76 -2.25 13.46
C ALA A 92 -2.62 -2.09 14.98
N ASP A 93 -3.01 -3.11 15.74
CA ASP A 93 -2.96 -3.11 17.20
C ASP A 93 -1.54 -3.31 17.76
N VAL A 94 -0.74 -4.21 17.17
CA VAL A 94 0.68 -4.39 17.52
C VAL A 94 1.45 -3.09 17.29
N ARG A 95 1.17 -2.39 16.18
CA ARG A 95 1.74 -1.06 15.93
C ARG A 95 1.41 -0.08 17.05
N ARG A 96 0.14 -0.02 17.49
CA ARG A 96 -0.29 0.90 18.57
C ARG A 96 0.37 0.58 19.90
N ARG A 97 0.50 -0.71 20.24
CA ARG A 97 0.95 -1.15 21.57
C ARG A 97 2.47 -1.27 21.70
N ALA A 98 3.17 -1.65 20.63
CA ALA A 98 4.59 -2.05 20.71
C ALA A 98 5.50 -1.42 19.65
N ILE A 99 5.01 -1.09 18.44
CA ILE A 99 5.85 -0.67 17.32
C ILE A 99 5.34 0.64 16.70
N GLN A 100 5.39 1.72 17.48
CA GLN A 100 4.82 3.03 17.08
C GLN A 100 5.44 3.61 15.80
N ASN A 101 6.70 3.25 15.51
CA ASN A 101 7.43 3.70 14.33
C ASN A 101 7.16 2.87 13.05
N ALA A 102 6.30 1.85 13.09
CA ALA A 102 5.94 1.08 11.91
C ALA A 102 4.93 1.82 11.01
N PRO A 103 4.85 1.46 9.71
CA PRO A 103 3.83 1.95 8.81
C PRO A 103 2.42 1.71 9.33
N GLN A 104 1.50 2.65 9.08
CA GLN A 104 0.09 2.44 9.37
C GLN A 104 -0.51 1.51 8.32
N VAL A 105 -1.40 0.62 8.76
CA VAL A 105 -2.13 -0.30 7.88
C VAL A 105 -3.63 -0.10 8.09
N LEU A 106 -4.38 -0.06 7.00
CA LEU A 106 -5.83 0.07 6.96
C LEU A 106 -6.41 -1.03 6.06
N PHE A 107 -7.62 -1.48 6.37
CA PHE A 107 -8.34 -2.46 5.56
C PHE A 107 -9.76 -1.97 5.29
N ARG A 108 -10.20 -2.03 4.03
CA ARG A 108 -11.56 -1.69 3.60
C ARG A 108 -12.02 -2.64 2.49
N ASN A 109 -13.33 -2.82 2.35
CA ASN A 109 -13.89 -3.56 1.21
C ASN A 109 -14.13 -2.63 0.01
N ASP A 110 -14.41 -1.34 0.28
CA ASP A 110 -14.61 -0.34 -0.76
C ASP A 110 -13.27 0.32 -1.13
N PRO A 111 -13.11 0.74 -2.41
CA PRO A 111 -11.93 1.49 -2.82
C PRO A 111 -11.74 2.75 -1.97
N PRO A 112 -10.52 3.03 -1.49
CA PRO A 112 -10.27 4.23 -0.70
C PRO A 112 -10.25 5.49 -1.59
N LEU A 113 -10.37 6.66 -0.99
CA LEU A 113 -10.57 7.94 -1.70
C LEU A 113 -9.39 8.26 -2.64
N GLU A 114 -8.21 7.79 -2.29
CA GLU A 114 -6.97 7.92 -3.05
C GLU A 114 -7.07 7.29 -4.44
N LEU A 115 -7.98 6.32 -4.64
CA LEU A 115 -8.22 5.65 -5.92
C LEU A 115 -9.46 6.19 -6.66
N GLN A 116 -10.08 7.28 -6.19
CA GLN A 116 -11.20 7.88 -6.91
C GLN A 116 -10.80 8.25 -8.34
N GLY A 117 -11.67 7.91 -9.29
CA GLY A 117 -11.46 8.19 -10.72
C GLY A 117 -10.61 7.15 -11.45
N ILE A 118 -10.03 6.16 -10.77
CA ILE A 118 -9.36 5.04 -11.44
C ILE A 118 -10.42 4.12 -12.09
N PRO A 119 -10.37 3.92 -13.42
CA PRO A 119 -11.33 3.06 -14.10
C PRO A 119 -11.07 1.58 -13.77
N GLY A 120 -12.14 0.78 -13.77
CA GLY A 120 -12.02 -0.67 -13.60
C GLY A 120 -11.71 -1.14 -12.18
N LEU A 121 -11.80 -0.25 -11.18
CA LEU A 121 -11.83 -0.67 -9.78
C LEU A 121 -13.05 -1.56 -9.54
N LYS A 122 -12.81 -2.75 -8.99
CA LYS A 122 -13.89 -3.67 -8.62
C LYS A 122 -14.47 -3.22 -7.29
N ASP A 123 -15.67 -2.64 -7.32
CA ASP A 123 -16.44 -2.46 -6.09
C ASP A 123 -16.81 -3.83 -5.51
N SER A 124 -16.55 -4.00 -4.23
CA SER A 124 -16.77 -5.26 -3.53
C SER A 124 -18.25 -5.42 -3.14
N ARG A 125 -19.15 -5.42 -4.13
CA ARG A 125 -20.61 -5.66 -3.88
C ARG A 125 -20.86 -6.99 -3.16
N ASN A 126 -19.96 -7.96 -3.33
CA ASN A 126 -20.00 -9.28 -2.70
C ASN A 126 -18.91 -9.51 -1.65
N GLY A 127 -18.06 -8.51 -1.34
CA GLY A 127 -16.96 -8.69 -0.38
C GLY A 127 -15.71 -9.42 -0.92
N GLU A 128 -15.69 -9.82 -2.20
CA GLU A 128 -14.61 -10.58 -2.83
C GLU A 128 -13.29 -9.81 -2.93
N VAL A 129 -13.36 -8.49 -3.13
CA VAL A 129 -12.18 -7.63 -3.20
C VAL A 129 -12.00 -6.93 -1.86
N GLY A 130 -10.76 -6.93 -1.35
CA GLY A 130 -10.38 -6.08 -0.23
C GLY A 130 -9.20 -5.18 -0.57
N TYR A 131 -9.25 -3.98 -0.01
CA TYR A 131 -8.24 -2.94 -0.15
C TYR A 131 -7.42 -2.84 1.13
N ILE A 132 -6.12 -3.08 1.03
CA ILE A 132 -5.16 -2.97 2.14
C ILE A 132 -4.27 -1.77 1.87
N THR A 133 -4.36 -0.73 2.70
CA THR A 133 -3.59 0.50 2.53
C THR A 133 -2.47 0.57 3.56
N PHE A 134 -1.24 0.64 3.09
CA PHE A 134 -0.07 1.03 3.87
C PHE A 134 0.19 2.52 3.72
N VAL A 135 0.34 3.23 4.84
CA VAL A 135 0.76 4.64 4.85
C VAL A 135 2.21 4.73 5.31
N LEU A 136 3.08 5.13 4.39
CA LEU A 136 4.52 5.26 4.57
C LEU A 136 4.89 6.73 4.81
N TYR A 137 5.22 7.05 6.06
CA TYR A 137 5.79 8.34 6.44
C TYR A 137 7.28 8.49 6.05
N PRO A 138 7.83 9.73 6.03
CA PRO A 138 9.21 10.01 5.63
C PRO A 138 10.28 9.08 6.25
N ARG A 139 10.10 8.69 7.52
CA ARG A 139 11.00 7.77 8.25
C ARG A 139 11.15 6.38 7.59
N HIS A 140 10.19 5.95 6.78
CA HIS A 140 10.21 4.70 6.03
C HIS A 140 10.81 4.85 4.64
N LEU A 141 10.86 6.08 4.13
CA LEU A 141 11.25 6.40 2.75
C LEU A 141 12.69 6.92 2.64
N LEU A 142 13.45 6.84 3.74
CA LEU A 142 14.87 7.21 3.78
C LEU A 142 15.66 6.44 2.71
N PRO A 143 16.60 7.07 1.99
CA PRO A 143 17.32 6.46 0.86
C PRO A 143 17.88 5.06 1.16
N GLN A 144 18.47 4.88 2.35
CA GLN A 144 19.04 3.62 2.81
C GLN A 144 18.01 2.52 3.12
N LYS A 145 16.73 2.87 3.32
CA LYS A 145 15.63 1.95 3.64
C LYS A 145 14.69 1.67 2.45
N ARG A 146 14.79 2.43 1.36
CA ARG A 146 13.86 2.35 0.22
C ARG A 146 13.80 0.95 -0.36
N ALA A 147 14.95 0.37 -0.71
CA ALA A 147 15.01 -0.95 -1.34
C ALA A 147 14.43 -2.06 -0.45
N GLU A 148 14.71 -2.00 0.86
CA GLU A 148 14.16 -2.94 1.84
C GLU A 148 12.64 -2.77 1.97
N THR A 149 12.17 -1.52 2.08
CA THR A 149 10.75 -1.20 2.19
C THR A 149 9.97 -1.69 0.97
N ILE A 150 10.47 -1.45 -0.24
CA ILE A 150 9.87 -1.94 -1.48
C ILE A 150 9.82 -3.47 -1.47
N SER A 151 10.90 -4.13 -1.05
CA SER A 151 10.97 -5.59 -1.01
C SER A 151 9.94 -6.17 -0.04
N HIS A 152 9.84 -5.63 1.18
CA HIS A 152 8.84 -6.07 2.17
C HIS A 152 7.42 -5.89 1.65
N ILE A 153 7.12 -4.72 1.07
CA ILE A 153 5.81 -4.43 0.49
C ILE A 153 5.49 -5.40 -0.65
N GLN A 154 6.41 -5.61 -1.60
CA GLN A 154 6.19 -6.55 -2.72
C GLN A 154 5.91 -7.98 -2.24
N THR A 155 6.55 -8.41 -1.15
CA THR A 155 6.34 -9.76 -0.57
C THR A 155 5.11 -9.87 0.34
N PHE A 156 4.52 -8.73 0.75
CA PHE A 156 3.45 -8.70 1.74
C PHE A 156 2.25 -9.56 1.34
N ARG A 157 1.82 -9.50 0.08
CA ARG A 157 0.64 -10.25 -0.37
C ARG A 157 0.80 -11.76 -0.20
N ASP A 158 1.95 -12.31 -0.58
CA ASP A 158 2.19 -13.76 -0.46
C ASP A 158 2.35 -14.16 1.00
N TYR A 159 3.01 -13.32 1.81
CA TYR A 159 3.07 -13.47 3.26
C TYR A 159 1.67 -13.50 3.89
N PHE A 160 0.80 -12.55 3.51
CA PHE A 160 -0.54 -12.39 4.04
C PHE A 160 -1.44 -13.60 3.73
N HIS A 161 -1.51 -14.01 2.46
CA HIS A 161 -2.29 -15.18 2.05
C HIS A 161 -1.76 -16.49 2.61
N TYR A 162 -0.44 -16.62 2.79
CA TYR A 162 0.16 -17.77 3.47
C TYR A 162 -0.30 -17.85 4.93
N HIS A 163 -0.29 -16.74 5.66
CA HIS A 163 -0.70 -16.73 7.08
C HIS A 163 -2.20 -17.00 7.25
N ILE A 164 -3.06 -16.49 6.37
CA ILE A 164 -4.49 -16.85 6.37
C ILE A 164 -4.67 -18.37 6.22
N LYS A 165 -4.00 -18.98 5.23
CA LYS A 165 -4.08 -20.43 5.00
C LYS A 165 -3.53 -21.23 6.19
N ALA A 166 -2.41 -20.79 6.77
CA ALA A 166 -1.85 -21.43 7.96
C ALA A 166 -2.84 -21.36 9.13
N SER A 167 -3.42 -20.18 9.41
CA SER A 167 -4.41 -20.02 10.48
C SER A 167 -5.61 -20.97 10.33
N LYS A 168 -6.06 -21.26 9.10
CA LYS A 168 -7.12 -22.24 8.85
C LYS A 168 -6.74 -23.69 9.16
N VAL A 169 -5.47 -24.06 9.01
CA VAL A 169 -5.01 -25.44 9.29
C VAL A 169 -4.88 -25.69 10.79
N TRP A 170 -4.64 -24.63 11.57
CA TRP A 170 -4.45 -24.69 13.02
C TRP A 170 -5.69 -24.27 13.83
N SER A 171 -6.80 -23.89 13.17
CA SER A 171 -8.10 -23.56 13.79
C SER A 171 -9.05 -24.75 13.77
#